data_AF-A0AAW0D2K7-F1
#
_entry.id   AF-A0AAW0D2K7-F1
#
_cell.length_a   1.000
_cell.length_b   1.000
_cell.length_c   1.000
_cell.angle_alpha   90.00
_cell.angle_beta   90.00
_cell.angle_gamma   90.00
#
_symmetry.space_group_name_H-M   'P 1'
#
loop_
_entity.id
_entity.type
_entity.pdbx_description
1 polymer ?
#
loop_
_entity_poly.entity_id
_entity_poly.type
_entity_poly.pdbx_seq_one_letter_code
_entity_poly.pdbx_strand_id
1 'polypeptide(L)'
;MPRRKRYTTKQQQLDAARLKAAKYYQKNREAIKAKKCAYRVRLKENQQQNRLEARRERIEEQQESRAASLHAAKRQEHRSDPVIMARNVENHLNNFTDNCVSQYFDSICRKLFVWDRKSVSPLKEPFAEFHAMRNKMELLLETIGREYNPRHPDYTEGLKLLVRLNRITDGIDELQKVAGNGTMHLFYMTNRLGCQKQLWRAWVDGVTGPEAFEYTS
;
A
#
# COMPACT_ATOMS: atom_id res chain seq x y z
N MET A 1 36.83 -73.89 -2.22
CA MET A 1 35.94 -72.72 -1.96
C MET A 1 35.40 -72.77 -0.54
N PRO A 2 35.45 -71.69 0.25
CA PRO A 2 34.92 -71.70 1.62
C PRO A 2 33.38 -71.87 1.62
N ARG A 3 32.87 -72.81 2.43
CA ARG A 3 31.42 -73.06 2.57
C ARG A 3 30.71 -71.83 3.18
N ARG A 4 29.58 -71.43 2.59
CA ARG A 4 28.72 -70.36 3.14
C ARG A 4 28.21 -70.75 4.54
N LYS A 5 28.40 -69.87 5.53
CA LYS A 5 27.83 -70.04 6.88
C LYS A 5 26.30 -70.08 6.78
N ARG A 6 25.67 -71.12 7.31
CA ARG A 6 24.20 -71.23 7.44
C ARG A 6 23.79 -70.56 8.76
N TYR A 7 22.93 -69.55 8.68
CA TYR A 7 22.37 -68.86 9.85
C TYR A 7 21.06 -69.55 10.23
N THR A 8 20.97 -70.06 11.45
CA THR A 8 19.84 -70.90 11.91
C THR A 8 18.75 -70.11 12.61
N THR A 9 19.04 -68.91 13.13
CA THR A 9 18.06 -68.06 13.81
C THR A 9 17.84 -66.74 13.07
N LYS A 10 16.64 -66.17 13.22
CA LYS A 10 16.26 -64.87 12.63
C LYS A 10 17.19 -63.73 13.08
N GLN A 11 17.67 -63.79 14.32
CA GLN A 11 18.62 -62.83 14.87
C GLN A 11 19.98 -62.90 14.17
N GLN A 12 20.51 -64.11 13.94
CA GLN A 12 21.77 -64.30 13.21
C GLN A 12 21.69 -63.80 11.76
N GLN A 13 20.53 -63.93 11.11
CA GLN A 13 20.30 -63.38 9.77
C GLN A 13 20.29 -61.85 9.77
N LEU A 14 19.65 -61.22 10.76
CA LEU A 14 19.63 -59.75 10.91
C LEU A 14 21.02 -59.19 11.19
N ASP A 15 21.79 -59.83 12.07
CA ASP A 15 23.14 -59.38 12.42
C ASP A 15 24.09 -59.55 11.24
N ALA A 16 23.96 -60.63 10.45
CA ALA A 16 24.70 -60.79 9.20
C ALA A 16 24.34 -59.74 8.14
N ALA A 17 23.06 -59.39 8.01
CA ALA A 17 22.59 -58.34 7.11
C ALA A 17 23.12 -56.96 7.52
N ARG A 18 23.08 -56.65 8.82
CA ARG A 18 23.66 -55.41 9.39
C ARG A 18 25.15 -55.33 9.14
N LEU A 19 25.89 -56.42 9.35
CA LEU A 19 27.33 -56.46 9.11
C LEU A 19 27.67 -56.30 7.62
N LYS A 20 26.87 -56.89 6.73
CA LYS A 20 27.01 -56.74 5.27
C LYS A 20 26.74 -55.29 4.84
N ALA A 21 25.69 -54.67 5.37
CA ALA A 21 25.37 -53.27 5.12
C ALA A 21 26.47 -52.34 5.65
N ALA A 22 26.95 -52.56 6.87
CA ALA A 22 28.04 -51.79 7.47
C ALA A 22 29.32 -51.84 6.62
N LYS A 23 29.71 -53.03 6.16
CA LYS A 23 30.85 -53.20 5.24
C LYS A 23 30.62 -52.49 3.90
N TYR A 24 29.40 -52.51 3.37
CA TYR A 24 29.06 -51.80 2.14
C TYR A 24 29.19 -50.28 2.30
N TYR A 25 28.67 -49.70 3.39
CA TYR A 25 28.78 -48.26 3.65
C TYR A 25 30.21 -47.81 3.95
N GLN A 26 30.99 -48.67 4.60
CA GLN A 26 32.40 -48.40 4.87
C GLN A 26 33.24 -48.43 3.57
N LYS A 27 33.01 -49.44 2.71
CA LYS A 27 33.70 -49.57 1.42
C LYS A 27 33.33 -48.43 0.45
N ASN A 28 32.09 -47.96 0.48
CA ASN A 28 31.59 -46.94 -0.44
C ASN A 28 31.47 -45.54 0.20
N ARG A 29 32.12 -45.30 1.34
CA ARG A 29 31.97 -44.07 2.13
C ARG A 29 32.26 -42.81 1.31
N GLU A 30 33.33 -42.83 0.53
CA GLU A 30 33.75 -41.70 -0.29
C GLU A 30 32.80 -41.47 -1.48
N ALA A 31 32.40 -42.52 -2.18
CA ALA A 31 31.42 -42.43 -3.26
C ALA A 31 30.06 -41.89 -2.77
N ILE A 32 29.61 -42.30 -1.58
CA ILE A 32 28.38 -41.79 -0.97
C ILE A 32 28.53 -40.32 -0.56
N LYS A 33 29.69 -39.93 0.00
CA LYS A 33 29.99 -38.54 0.36
C LYS A 33 30.04 -37.65 -0.90
N ALA A 34 30.65 -38.12 -1.98
CA ALA A 34 30.71 -37.44 -3.27
C ALA A 34 29.31 -37.25 -3.87
N LYS A 35 28.47 -38.29 -3.89
CA LYS A 35 27.07 -38.19 -4.37
C LYS A 35 26.24 -37.20 -3.56
N LYS A 36 26.37 -37.20 -2.22
CA LYS A 36 25.69 -36.23 -1.35
C LYS A 36 26.17 -34.80 -1.59
N CYS A 37 27.47 -34.61 -1.83
CA CYS A 37 28.04 -33.31 -2.16
C CYS A 37 27.50 -32.79 -3.51
N ALA A 38 27.58 -33.60 -4.56
CA ALA A 38 27.09 -33.27 -5.90
C ALA A 38 25.60 -32.92 -5.91
N TYR A 39 24.79 -33.65 -5.14
CA TYR A 39 23.36 -33.36 -4.98
C TYR A 39 23.13 -31.98 -4.33
N ARG A 40 23.87 -31.64 -3.28
CA ARG A 40 23.76 -30.33 -2.60
C ARG A 40 24.18 -29.17 -3.51
N VAL A 41 25.20 -29.37 -4.35
CA VAL A 41 25.64 -28.36 -5.33
C VAL A 41 24.54 -28.12 -6.37
N ARG A 42 24.01 -29.18 -6.99
CA ARG A 42 22.88 -29.07 -7.93
C ARG A 42 21.64 -28.41 -7.31
N LEU A 43 21.34 -28.70 -6.05
CA LEU A 43 20.20 -28.09 -5.36
C LEU A 43 20.39 -26.56 -5.23
N LYS A 44 21.61 -26.10 -4.92
CA LYS A 44 21.95 -24.67 -4.83
C LYS A 44 21.89 -24.00 -6.21
N GLU A 45 22.41 -24.66 -7.24
CA GLU A 45 22.35 -24.17 -8.62
C GLU A 45 20.91 -23.99 -9.10
N ASN A 46 20.05 -25.00 -8.90
CA ASN A 46 18.62 -24.89 -9.23
C ASN A 46 17.91 -23.79 -8.43
N GLN A 47 18.20 -23.63 -7.14
CA GLN A 47 17.62 -22.54 -6.35
C GLN A 47 18.04 -21.16 -6.85
N GLN A 48 19.28 -21.01 -7.30
CA GLN A 48 19.78 -19.76 -7.88
C GLN A 48 19.14 -19.48 -9.25
N GLN A 49 18.97 -20.52 -10.06
CA GLN A 49 18.33 -20.41 -11.37
C GLN A 49 16.85 -20.03 -11.26
N ASN A 50 16.08 -20.68 -10.37
CA ASN A 50 14.69 -20.34 -10.11
C ASN A 50 14.53 -18.89 -9.58
N ARG A 51 15.51 -18.40 -8.80
CA ARG A 51 15.51 -17.00 -8.33
C ARG A 51 15.76 -16.00 -9.47
N LEU A 52 16.58 -16.36 -10.45
CA LEU A 52 16.86 -15.52 -11.61
C LEU A 52 15.66 -15.51 -12.57
N GLU A 53 15.02 -16.66 -12.80
CA GLU A 53 13.80 -16.76 -13.62
C GLU A 53 12.64 -15.97 -13.00
N ALA A 54 12.35 -16.16 -11.70
CA ALA A 54 11.33 -15.39 -10.99
C ALA A 54 11.66 -13.89 -10.88
N ARG A 55 12.91 -13.48 -11.10
CA ARG A 55 13.30 -12.07 -11.21
C ARG A 55 13.08 -11.54 -12.63
N ARG A 56 13.33 -12.36 -13.65
CA ARG A 56 13.06 -12.03 -15.06
C ARG A 56 11.56 -11.88 -15.31
N GLU A 57 10.75 -12.83 -14.86
CA GLU A 57 9.28 -12.76 -14.96
C GLU A 57 8.74 -11.48 -14.31
N ARG A 58 9.22 -11.13 -13.10
CA ARG A 58 8.82 -9.87 -12.44
C ARG A 58 9.25 -8.61 -13.19
N ILE A 59 10.38 -8.65 -13.90
CA ILE A 59 10.84 -7.52 -14.72
C ILE A 59 10.00 -7.43 -15.99
N GLU A 60 9.68 -8.55 -16.63
CA GLU A 60 8.81 -8.64 -17.80
C GLU A 60 7.39 -8.16 -17.46
N GLU A 61 6.78 -8.65 -16.37
CA GLU A 61 5.49 -8.15 -15.87
C GLU A 61 5.51 -6.64 -15.58
N GLN A 62 6.60 -6.13 -14.99
CA GLN A 62 6.76 -4.68 -14.78
C GLN A 62 6.91 -3.90 -16.08
N GLN A 63 7.59 -4.46 -17.09
CA GLN A 63 7.73 -3.84 -18.40
C GLN A 63 6.43 -3.87 -19.18
N GLU A 64 5.68 -4.97 -19.15
CA GLU A 64 4.35 -5.10 -19.75
C GLU A 64 3.34 -4.19 -19.06
N SER A 65 3.36 -4.09 -17.73
CA SER A 65 2.54 -3.13 -16.97
C SER A 65 2.88 -1.68 -17.32
N ARG A 66 4.17 -1.34 -17.47
CA ARG A 66 4.61 -0.01 -17.91
C ARG A 66 4.23 0.27 -19.36
N ALA A 67 4.34 -0.70 -20.26
CA ALA A 67 3.95 -0.57 -21.66
C ALA A 67 2.43 -0.42 -21.80
N ALA A 68 1.64 -1.21 -21.05
CA ALA A 68 0.19 -1.08 -20.96
C ALA A 68 -0.20 0.30 -20.40
N SER A 69 0.52 0.79 -19.39
CA SER A 69 0.33 2.14 -18.84
C SER A 69 0.70 3.24 -19.84
N LEU A 70 1.75 3.06 -20.65
CA LEU A 70 2.16 3.99 -21.70
C LEU A 70 1.17 4.00 -22.88
N HIS A 71 0.60 2.83 -23.23
CA HIS A 71 -0.45 2.72 -24.24
C HIS A 71 -1.79 3.26 -23.74
N ALA A 72 -2.09 3.14 -22.43
CA ALA A 72 -3.23 3.82 -21.80
C ALA A 72 -3.04 5.34 -21.77
N ALA A 73 -1.82 5.82 -21.46
CA ALA A 73 -1.48 7.25 -21.48
C ALA A 73 -1.55 7.85 -22.89
N LYS A 74 -1.11 7.12 -23.93
CA LYS A 74 -1.23 7.56 -25.34
C LYS A 74 -2.67 7.53 -25.88
N ARG A 75 -3.56 6.71 -25.32
CA ARG A 75 -5.00 6.71 -25.67
C ARG A 75 -5.80 7.80 -24.94
N GLN A 76 -5.23 8.43 -23.91
CA GLN A 76 -5.83 9.55 -23.17
C GLN A 76 -5.54 10.94 -23.76
N GLU A 77 -5.01 11.03 -24.98
CA GLU A 77 -5.07 12.27 -25.79
C GLU A 77 -6.47 12.56 -26.36
N HIS A 78 -7.48 11.73 -26.05
CA HIS A 78 -8.86 12.23 -26.02
C HIS A 78 -9.02 13.14 -24.81
N ARG A 79 -8.87 14.45 -25.09
CA ARG A 79 -9.20 15.61 -24.25
C ARG A 79 -10.44 15.28 -23.41
N SER A 80 -10.22 14.76 -22.20
CA SER A 80 -11.33 14.44 -21.32
C SER A 80 -11.78 15.78 -20.77
N ASP A 81 -13.06 16.07 -20.95
CA ASP A 81 -13.67 17.33 -20.52
C ASP A 81 -13.20 17.66 -19.08
N PRO A 82 -12.58 18.83 -18.86
CA PRO A 82 -12.05 19.18 -17.56
C PRO A 82 -13.13 19.22 -16.46
N VAL A 83 -14.40 19.46 -16.83
CA VAL A 83 -15.54 19.38 -15.91
C VAL A 83 -15.78 17.93 -15.45
N ILE A 84 -15.72 16.96 -16.37
CA ILE A 84 -15.85 15.54 -16.03
C ILE A 84 -14.67 15.11 -15.15
N MET A 85 -13.46 15.58 -15.45
CA MET A 85 -12.29 15.30 -14.63
C MET A 85 -12.42 15.88 -13.21
N ALA A 86 -12.99 17.08 -13.05
CA ALA A 86 -13.25 17.68 -11.74
C ALA A 86 -14.26 16.86 -10.93
N ARG A 87 -15.35 16.39 -11.55
CA ARG A 87 -16.30 15.46 -10.92
C ARG A 87 -15.65 14.15 -10.51
N ASN A 88 -14.69 13.65 -11.28
CA ASN A 88 -13.92 12.47 -10.90
C ASN A 88 -13.04 12.72 -9.66
N VAL A 89 -12.53 13.93 -9.46
CA VAL A 89 -11.81 14.29 -8.22
C VAL A 89 -12.76 14.29 -7.03
N GLU A 90 -13.97 14.86 -7.17
CA GLU A 90 -14.98 14.83 -6.12
C GLU A 90 -15.40 13.40 -5.76
N ASN A 91 -15.66 12.56 -6.76
CA ASN A 91 -15.98 11.15 -6.55
C ASN A 91 -14.84 10.41 -5.87
N HIS A 92 -13.58 10.70 -6.24
CA HIS A 92 -12.41 10.12 -5.56
C HIS A 92 -12.34 10.56 -4.10
N LEU A 93 -12.56 11.84 -3.81
CA LEU A 93 -12.63 12.36 -2.44
C LEU A 93 -13.71 11.64 -1.62
N ASN A 94 -14.92 11.53 -2.18
CA ASN A 94 -16.05 10.88 -1.51
C ASN A 94 -15.75 9.40 -1.24
N ASN A 95 -15.24 8.65 -2.22
CA ASN A 95 -14.88 7.25 -2.04
C ASN A 95 -13.74 7.06 -1.03
N PHE A 96 -12.72 7.93 -1.06
CA PHE A 96 -11.58 7.84 -0.16
C PHE A 96 -11.94 8.14 1.30
N THR A 97 -13.00 8.89 1.52
CA THR A 97 -13.46 9.33 2.86
C THR A 97 -14.77 8.67 3.30
N ASP A 98 -15.21 7.62 2.60
CA ASP A 98 -16.50 6.96 2.83
C ASP A 98 -17.69 7.95 2.87
N ASN A 99 -17.64 8.97 2.01
CA ASN A 99 -18.58 10.10 1.88
C ASN A 99 -18.62 11.08 3.06
N CYS A 100 -17.78 10.93 4.09
CA CYS A 100 -17.77 11.84 5.24
C CYS A 100 -16.36 12.19 5.68
N VAL A 101 -15.90 13.38 5.28
CA VAL A 101 -14.54 13.85 5.53
C VAL A 101 -14.29 14.06 7.03
N SER A 102 -15.25 14.64 7.75
CA SER A 102 -15.09 14.87 9.19
C SER A 102 -14.93 13.57 9.99
N GLN A 103 -15.72 12.54 9.67
CA GLN A 103 -15.59 11.21 10.30
C GLN A 103 -14.28 10.52 9.93
N TYR A 104 -13.83 10.68 8.68
CA TYR A 104 -12.52 10.19 8.26
C TYR A 104 -11.39 10.83 9.09
N PHE A 105 -11.47 12.14 9.35
CA PHE A 105 -10.52 12.85 10.22
C PHE A 105 -10.57 12.38 11.67
N ASP A 106 -11.75 12.05 12.22
CA ASP A 106 -11.86 11.46 13.56
C ASP A 106 -11.10 10.12 13.63
N SER A 107 -11.22 9.29 12.60
CA SER A 107 -10.50 8.01 12.49
C SER A 107 -8.98 8.24 12.46
N ILE A 108 -8.51 9.21 11.67
CA ILE A 108 -7.08 9.59 11.63
C ILE A 108 -6.62 10.06 13.00
N CYS A 109 -7.38 10.95 13.67
CA CYS A 109 -7.02 11.48 14.98
C CYS A 109 -6.90 10.36 16.02
N ARG A 110 -7.82 9.39 16.03
CA ARG A 110 -7.74 8.21 16.91
C ARG A 110 -6.50 7.37 16.63
N LYS A 111 -6.16 7.14 15.36
CA LYS A 111 -4.93 6.42 14.97
C LYS A 111 -3.68 7.17 15.43
N LEU A 112 -3.64 8.49 15.22
CA LEU A 112 -2.53 9.36 15.65
C LEU A 112 -2.38 9.44 17.17
N PHE A 113 -3.49 9.40 17.91
CA PHE A 113 -3.47 9.43 19.37
C PHE A 113 -2.71 8.25 19.98
N VAL A 114 -2.85 7.05 19.38
CA VAL A 114 -2.17 5.82 19.82
C VAL A 114 -0.93 5.49 18.98
N TRP A 115 -0.52 6.36 18.06
CA TRP A 115 0.52 6.07 17.08
C TRP A 115 1.91 5.97 17.72
N ASP A 116 2.56 4.83 17.53
CA ASP A 116 3.98 4.66 17.83
C ASP A 116 4.83 5.26 16.71
N ARG A 117 5.67 6.25 17.04
CA ARG A 117 6.58 6.95 16.12
C ARG A 117 7.57 6.04 15.39
N LYS A 118 7.76 4.79 15.85
CA LYS A 118 8.58 3.79 15.16
C LYS A 118 7.87 3.14 13.95
N SER A 119 6.56 3.30 13.86
CA SER A 119 5.73 2.78 12.77
C SER A 119 5.44 3.84 11.71
N VAL A 120 4.93 3.43 10.54
CA VAL A 120 4.56 4.36 9.47
C VAL A 120 3.47 5.32 9.97
N SER A 121 3.66 6.62 9.71
CA SER A 121 2.68 7.63 10.11
C SER A 121 1.31 7.38 9.48
N PRO A 122 0.21 7.41 10.27
CA PRO A 122 -1.16 7.36 9.76
C PRO A 122 -1.48 8.47 8.76
N LEU A 123 -0.68 9.55 8.73
CA LEU A 123 -0.85 10.67 7.80
C LEU A 123 -0.17 10.48 6.45
N LYS A 124 0.69 9.46 6.28
CA LYS A 124 1.49 9.32 5.05
C LYS A 124 0.62 9.21 3.79
N GLU A 125 -0.36 8.33 3.82
CA GLU A 125 -1.28 8.11 2.70
C GLU A 125 -2.29 9.26 2.54
N PRO A 126 -2.99 9.73 3.60
CA PRO A 126 -3.86 10.91 3.51
C PRO A 126 -3.15 12.14 2.94
N PHE A 127 -1.91 12.40 3.35
CA PHE A 127 -1.12 13.51 2.83
C PHE A 127 -0.90 13.37 1.32
N ALA A 128 -0.43 12.21 0.86
CA ALA A 128 -0.18 11.99 -0.57
C ALA A 128 -1.47 12.14 -1.40
N GLU A 129 -2.58 11.56 -0.95
CA GLU A 129 -3.85 11.54 -1.69
C GLU A 129 -4.50 12.94 -1.74
N PHE A 130 -4.64 13.63 -0.61
CA PHE A 130 -5.31 14.94 -0.60
C PHE A 130 -4.51 16.02 -1.32
N HIS A 131 -3.17 16.04 -1.18
CA HIS A 131 -2.34 16.98 -1.95
C HIS A 131 -2.39 16.69 -3.46
N ALA A 132 -2.42 15.41 -3.86
CA ALA A 132 -2.56 15.04 -5.26
C ALA A 132 -3.92 15.51 -5.83
N MET A 133 -5.02 15.27 -5.10
CA MET A 133 -6.35 15.77 -5.48
C MET A 133 -6.40 17.29 -5.60
N ARG A 134 -5.85 18.01 -4.61
CA ARG A 134 -5.81 19.49 -4.58
C ARG A 134 -5.04 20.05 -5.77
N ASN A 135 -3.85 19.53 -6.04
CA ASN A 135 -3.02 19.99 -7.16
C ASN A 135 -3.67 19.68 -8.52
N LYS A 136 -4.29 18.50 -8.66
CA LYS A 136 -5.04 18.14 -9.86
C LYS A 136 -6.22 19.09 -10.07
N MET A 137 -6.96 19.40 -9.01
CA MET A 137 -8.13 20.27 -9.09
C MET A 137 -7.75 21.73 -9.41
N GLU A 138 -6.64 22.22 -8.89
CA GLU A 138 -6.11 23.56 -9.23
C GLU A 138 -5.84 23.69 -10.74
N LEU A 139 -5.15 22.71 -11.33
CA LEU A 139 -4.87 22.67 -12.77
C LEU A 139 -6.15 22.57 -13.61
N LEU A 140 -7.11 21.77 -13.16
CA LEU A 140 -8.40 21.64 -13.83
C LEU A 140 -9.20 22.94 -13.77
N LEU A 141 -9.21 23.63 -12.63
CA LEU A 141 -9.92 24.88 -12.46
C LEU A 141 -9.33 26.00 -13.33
N GLU A 142 -8.01 26.06 -13.46
CA GLU A 142 -7.34 26.96 -14.43
C GLU A 142 -7.79 26.69 -15.87
N THR A 143 -7.92 25.40 -16.23
CA THR A 143 -8.36 25.00 -17.57
C THR A 143 -9.82 25.36 -17.80
N ILE A 144 -10.71 25.07 -16.84
CA ILE A 144 -12.12 25.45 -16.87
C ILE A 144 -12.27 26.97 -16.97
N GLY A 145 -11.50 27.75 -16.20
CA GLY A 145 -11.55 29.21 -16.23
C GLY A 145 -11.05 29.85 -17.53
N ARG A 146 -10.24 29.14 -18.31
CA ARG A 146 -9.83 29.56 -19.67
C ARG A 146 -10.91 29.24 -20.70
N GLU A 147 -11.59 28.10 -20.56
CA GLU A 147 -12.62 27.64 -21.50
C GLU A 147 -14.01 28.27 -21.21
N TYR A 148 -14.29 28.59 -19.95
CA TYR A 148 -15.56 29.13 -19.47
C TYR A 148 -15.35 30.43 -18.69
N ASN A 149 -16.35 31.32 -18.71
CA ASN A 149 -16.32 32.55 -17.92
C ASN A 149 -16.25 32.23 -16.40
N PRO A 150 -15.53 32.98 -15.56
CA PRO A 150 -15.54 32.80 -14.10
C PRO A 150 -16.91 32.82 -13.41
N ARG A 151 -17.95 33.35 -14.07
CA ARG A 151 -19.35 33.29 -13.59
C ARG A 151 -20.08 32.00 -13.97
N HIS A 152 -19.43 31.09 -14.70
CA HIS A 152 -20.03 29.84 -15.13
C HIS A 152 -20.26 28.92 -13.92
N PRO A 153 -21.39 28.19 -13.86
CA PRO A 153 -21.68 27.27 -12.76
C PRO A 153 -20.58 26.24 -12.54
N ASP A 154 -20.06 25.62 -13.60
CA ASP A 154 -19.00 24.60 -13.46
C ASP A 154 -17.68 25.15 -12.90
N TYR A 155 -17.34 26.41 -13.23
CA TYR A 155 -16.20 27.07 -12.61
C TYR A 155 -16.44 27.34 -11.12
N THR A 156 -17.65 27.76 -10.77
CA THR A 156 -18.05 28.05 -9.39
C THR A 156 -18.04 26.77 -8.53
N GLU A 157 -18.58 25.67 -9.05
CA GLU A 157 -18.55 24.36 -8.38
C GLU A 157 -17.12 23.83 -8.26
N GLY A 158 -16.31 23.94 -9.31
CA GLY A 158 -14.89 23.58 -9.24
C GLY A 158 -14.12 24.39 -8.20
N LEU A 159 -14.40 25.69 -8.09
CA LEU A 159 -13.81 26.55 -7.07
C LEU A 159 -14.23 26.12 -5.66
N LYS A 160 -15.51 25.80 -5.43
CA LYS A 160 -15.97 25.27 -4.13
C LYS A 160 -15.22 24.00 -3.74
N LEU A 161 -15.07 23.06 -4.68
CA LEU A 161 -14.32 21.82 -4.45
C LEU A 161 -12.84 22.10 -4.13
N LEU A 162 -12.20 23.02 -4.85
CA LEU A 162 -10.81 23.41 -4.57
C LEU A 162 -10.66 24.03 -3.18
N VAL A 163 -11.57 24.92 -2.78
CA VAL A 163 -11.58 25.50 -1.41
C VAL A 163 -11.76 24.41 -0.36
N ARG A 164 -12.66 23.44 -0.60
CA ARG A 164 -12.87 22.29 0.27
C ARG A 164 -11.59 21.47 0.42
N LEU A 165 -10.92 21.14 -0.70
CA LEU A 165 -9.65 20.41 -0.70
C LEU A 165 -8.52 21.17 0.02
N ASN A 166 -8.41 22.49 -0.15
CA ASN A 166 -7.43 23.30 0.57
C ASN A 166 -7.63 23.21 2.09
N ARG A 167 -8.88 23.28 2.58
CA ARG A 167 -9.16 23.13 4.01
C ARG A 167 -8.83 21.75 4.55
N ILE A 168 -9.02 20.72 3.73
CA ILE A 168 -8.64 19.35 4.06
C ILE A 168 -7.13 19.24 4.18
N THR A 169 -6.36 19.74 3.20
CA THR A 169 -4.90 19.73 3.25
C THR A 169 -4.35 20.54 4.42
N ASP A 170 -4.94 21.70 4.72
CA ASP A 170 -4.57 22.51 5.88
C ASP A 170 -4.79 21.73 7.20
N GLY A 171 -5.88 20.97 7.29
CA GLY A 171 -6.16 20.10 8.43
C GLY A 171 -5.15 18.96 8.56
N ILE A 172 -4.73 18.35 7.45
CA ILE A 172 -3.65 17.34 7.46
C ILE A 172 -2.32 17.95 7.92
N ASP A 173 -1.97 19.13 7.42
CA ASP A 173 -0.75 19.84 7.81
C ASP A 173 -0.75 20.20 9.31
N GLU A 174 -1.90 20.63 9.85
CA GLU A 174 -2.08 20.86 11.28
C GLU A 174 -1.82 19.56 12.07
N LEU A 175 -2.46 18.46 11.67
CA LEU A 175 -2.26 17.16 12.33
C LEU A 175 -0.81 16.70 12.26
N GLN A 176 -0.13 16.89 11.12
CA GLN A 176 1.28 16.55 10.97
C GLN A 176 2.16 17.36 11.91
N LYS A 177 1.93 18.67 12.02
CA LYS A 177 2.66 19.55 12.95
C LYS A 177 2.43 19.14 14.40
N VAL A 178 1.19 18.93 14.79
CA VAL A 178 0.81 18.56 16.17
C VAL A 178 1.36 17.17 16.55
N ALA A 179 1.28 16.20 15.63
CA ALA A 179 1.87 14.87 15.83
C ALA A 179 3.40 14.91 15.92
N GLY A 180 4.05 15.71 15.06
CA GLY A 180 5.51 15.93 15.08
C GLY A 180 5.99 16.57 16.37
N ASN A 181 5.27 17.58 16.86
CA ASN A 181 5.58 18.29 18.10
C ASN A 181 5.28 17.48 19.37
N GLY A 182 4.58 16.35 19.26
CA GLY A 182 4.23 15.50 20.40
C GLY A 182 3.07 16.06 21.24
N THR A 183 2.35 17.05 20.73
CA THR A 183 1.22 17.69 21.43
C THR A 183 -0.15 17.11 21.04
N MET A 184 -0.18 16.05 20.22
CA MET A 184 -1.41 15.40 19.75
C MET A 184 -2.35 15.00 20.88
N HIS A 185 -1.84 14.35 21.93
CA HIS A 185 -2.66 13.92 23.05
C HIS A 185 -3.34 15.11 23.75
N LEU A 186 -2.60 16.20 23.99
CA LEU A 186 -3.12 17.38 24.67
C LEU A 186 -4.22 18.04 23.83
N PHE A 187 -3.96 18.24 22.53
CA PHE A 187 -4.86 18.99 21.66
C PHE A 187 -6.12 18.19 21.36
N TYR A 188 -6.00 16.87 21.15
CA TYR A 188 -7.14 15.99 20.93
C TYR A 188 -8.08 15.95 22.14
N MET A 189 -7.55 15.75 23.35
CA MET A 189 -8.36 15.67 24.58
C MET A 189 -9.01 17.00 24.96
N THR A 190 -8.40 18.13 24.59
CA THR A 190 -8.94 19.47 24.88
C THR A 190 -9.79 20.04 23.74
N ASN A 191 -10.11 19.24 22.71
CA ASN A 191 -10.86 19.66 21.53
C ASN A 191 -10.28 20.92 20.84
N ARG A 192 -8.94 21.01 20.79
CA ARG A 192 -8.22 22.17 20.24
C ARG A 192 -7.74 21.98 18.80
N LEU A 193 -7.90 20.78 18.22
CA LEU A 193 -7.58 20.56 16.81
C LEU A 193 -8.59 21.30 15.92
N GLY A 194 -8.12 21.92 14.84
CA GLY A 194 -8.97 22.58 13.86
C GLY A 194 -10.06 21.65 13.32
N CYS A 195 -9.71 20.39 13.05
CA CYS A 195 -10.66 19.38 12.55
C CYS A 195 -11.77 18.98 13.54
N GLN A 196 -11.62 19.28 14.83
CA GLN A 196 -12.66 19.05 15.84
C GLN A 196 -13.66 20.22 15.92
N LYS A 197 -13.35 21.37 15.30
CA LYS A 197 -14.23 22.53 15.30
C LYS A 197 -15.42 22.30 14.38
N GLN A 198 -16.62 22.53 14.88
CA GLN A 198 -17.89 22.29 14.17
C GLN A 198 -17.97 23.03 12.83
N LEU A 199 -17.53 24.30 12.79
CA LEU A 199 -17.46 25.07 11.55
C LEU A 199 -16.52 24.42 10.52
N TRP A 200 -15.37 23.91 10.95
CA TRP A 200 -14.46 23.23 10.01
C TRP A 200 -15.12 21.97 9.44
N ARG A 201 -15.77 21.18 10.30
CA ARG A 201 -16.47 19.94 9.92
C ARG A 201 -17.58 20.18 8.89
N ALA A 202 -18.48 21.11 9.16
CA ALA A 202 -19.56 21.46 8.23
C ALA A 202 -19.00 21.88 6.86
N TRP A 203 -17.94 22.68 6.86
CA TRP A 203 -17.28 23.12 5.63
C TRP A 203 -16.65 21.97 4.82
N VAL A 204 -15.92 21.06 5.46
CA VAL A 204 -15.25 19.96 4.74
C VAL A 204 -16.21 18.84 4.35
N ASP A 205 -17.39 18.76 4.97
CA ASP A 205 -18.45 17.85 4.55
C ASP A 205 -19.34 18.46 3.44
N GLY A 206 -19.12 19.73 3.09
CA GLY A 206 -19.88 20.43 2.05
C GLY A 206 -21.26 20.89 2.51
N VAL A 207 -21.53 20.88 3.82
CA VAL A 207 -22.78 21.36 4.40
C VAL A 207 -22.76 22.89 4.44
N THR A 208 -23.77 23.51 3.84
CA THR A 208 -23.92 24.97 3.81
C THR A 208 -25.31 25.39 4.25
N GLY A 209 -25.47 26.63 4.72
CA GLY A 209 -26.78 27.16 5.13
C GLY A 209 -27.22 26.71 6.53
N PRO A 210 -28.55 26.68 6.81
CA PRO A 210 -29.11 26.36 8.13
C PRO A 210 -28.69 24.98 8.68
N GLU A 211 -28.43 24.02 7.80
CA GLU A 211 -27.99 22.66 8.15
C GLU A 211 -26.59 22.64 8.78
N ALA A 212 -25.76 23.66 8.52
CA ALA A 212 -24.47 23.82 9.19
C ALA A 212 -24.62 24.12 10.69
N PHE A 213 -25.80 24.57 11.16
CA PHE A 213 -26.09 24.78 12.57
C PHE A 213 -26.32 23.47 13.33
N GLU A 214 -26.73 22.38 12.66
CA GLU A 214 -26.85 21.07 13.31
C GLU A 214 -25.49 20.52 13.76
N TYR A 215 -24.42 20.93 13.08
CA TYR A 215 -23.06 20.68 13.53
C TYR A 215 -22.68 21.49 14.77
N THR A 216 -23.36 22.62 15.06
CA THR A 216 -23.04 23.52 16.17
C THR A 216 -23.68 23.16 17.52
N SER A 217 -24.69 22.29 17.49
CA SER A 217 -25.42 21.77 18.65
C SER A 217 -24.76 20.60 19.36
#